data_AF-A0A1J3I3U1-F1
#
_entry.id   AF-A0A1J3I3U1-F1
#
_cell.length_a   1.000
_cell.length_b   1.000
_cell.length_c   1.000
_cell.angle_alpha   90.00
_cell.angle_beta   90.00
_cell.angle_gamma   90.00
#
_symmetry.space_group_name_H-M   'P 1'
#
loop_
_entity.id
_entity.type
_entity.pdbx_description
1 polymer ?
#
loop_
_entity_poly.entity_id
_entity_poly.type
_entity_poly.pdbx_seq_one_letter_code
_entity_poly.pdbx_strand_id
1 'polypeptide(L)'
;MGIYGMVTGKPGKSGFGSASTAEDVTQSIDANHLTAIITGGTGGIGLETARVLAMKGAHVIIAARNTKAGNESKDMIRQMNPNAR
;
A
#
# COMPACT_ATOMS: atom_id res chain seq x y z
N MET A 1 -23.21 5.74 -21.19
CA MET A 1 -21.91 5.51 -20.53
C MET A 1 -20.98 6.62 -20.96
N GLY A 2 -20.74 7.62 -20.11
CA GLY A 2 -19.87 8.76 -20.47
C GLY A 2 -18.39 8.40 -20.37
N ILE A 3 -17.54 9.19 -21.04
CA ILE A 3 -16.07 9.08 -21.01
C ILE A 3 -15.50 8.95 -19.59
N TYR A 4 -16.14 9.60 -18.63
CA TYR A 4 -15.74 9.59 -17.23
C TYR A 4 -15.78 8.18 -16.62
N GLY A 5 -16.86 7.44 -16.86
CA GLY A 5 -17.03 6.07 -16.34
C GLY A 5 -16.13 5.03 -17.03
N MET A 6 -15.57 5.36 -18.20
CA MET A 6 -14.61 4.50 -18.90
C MET A 6 -13.20 4.64 -18.31
N VAL A 7 -12.85 5.82 -17.81
CA VAL A 7 -11.54 6.13 -17.23
C VAL A 7 -11.48 5.76 -15.74
N THR A 8 -12.53 6.05 -14.97
CA THR A 8 -12.53 5.78 -13.51
C THR A 8 -13.04 4.40 -13.14
N GLY A 9 -13.59 3.67 -14.11
CA GLY A 9 -14.34 2.44 -13.88
C GLY A 9 -15.64 2.68 -13.09
N LYS A 10 -16.43 1.61 -12.93
CA LYS A 10 -17.57 1.60 -12.00
C LYS A 10 -17.19 0.83 -10.73
N PRO A 11 -17.50 1.36 -9.54
CA PRO A 11 -17.31 0.61 -8.30
C PRO A 11 -18.01 -0.75 -8.34
N GLY A 12 -17.30 -1.80 -7.94
CA GLY A 12 -17.85 -3.15 -7.84
C GLY A 12 -18.70 -3.35 -6.58
N LYS A 13 -19.04 -4.61 -6.27
CA LYS A 13 -19.79 -4.95 -5.04
C LYS A 13 -19.07 -4.53 -3.75
N SER A 14 -17.75 -4.38 -3.79
CA SER A 14 -16.94 -3.88 -2.68
C SER A 14 -17.04 -2.37 -2.46
N GLY A 15 -17.66 -1.62 -3.36
CA GLY A 15 -17.68 -0.15 -3.33
C GLY A 15 -16.41 0.51 -3.87
N PHE A 16 -15.40 -0.28 -4.27
CA PHE A 16 -14.15 0.22 -4.84
C PHE A 16 -14.07 -0.07 -6.35
N GLY A 17 -13.34 0.79 -7.08
CA GLY A 17 -13.15 0.70 -8.53
C GLY A 17 -11.69 0.99 -8.93
N SER A 18 -11.41 1.08 -10.23
CA SER A 18 -10.05 1.32 -10.74
C SER A 18 -9.46 2.68 -10.35
N ALA A 19 -10.30 3.63 -9.93
CA ALA A 19 -9.86 4.92 -9.42
C ALA A 19 -9.64 4.95 -7.89
N SER A 20 -9.95 3.88 -7.15
CA SER A 20 -9.77 3.84 -5.70
C SER A 20 -8.30 3.72 -5.33
N THR A 21 -7.86 4.51 -4.35
CA THR A 21 -6.48 4.49 -3.84
C THR A 21 -6.29 3.41 -2.76
N ALA A 22 -5.04 3.10 -2.43
CA ALA A 22 -4.74 2.19 -1.34
C ALA A 22 -5.28 2.72 0.00
N GLU A 23 -5.21 4.03 0.21
CA GLU A 23 -5.78 4.71 1.38
C GLU A 23 -7.29 4.56 1.43
N ASP A 24 -8.00 4.79 0.33
CA ASP A 24 -9.46 4.66 0.25
C ASP A 24 -9.91 3.26 0.69
N VAL A 25 -9.22 2.24 0.18
CA VAL A 25 -9.55 0.83 0.46
C VAL A 25 -9.23 0.44 1.91
N THR A 26 -8.32 1.16 2.57
CA THR A 26 -7.85 0.83 3.92
C THR A 26 -8.31 1.81 5.00
N GLN A 27 -9.20 2.76 4.68
CA GLN A 27 -9.62 3.82 5.61
C GLN A 27 -10.06 3.29 6.98
N SER A 28 -10.86 2.22 7.01
CA SER A 28 -11.43 1.62 8.23
C SER A 28 -10.54 0.56 8.89
N ILE A 29 -9.34 0.29 8.37
CA ILE A 29 -8.47 -0.76 8.87
C ILE A 29 -7.50 -0.20 9.92
N ASP A 30 -7.48 -0.81 11.10
CA ASP A 30 -6.43 -0.66 12.10
C ASP A 30 -5.52 -1.90 12.07
N ALA A 31 -4.22 -1.70 11.81
CA ALA A 31 -3.24 -2.75 11.70
C ALA A 31 -2.13 -2.69 12.76
N ASN A 32 -2.29 -1.90 13.83
CA ASN A 32 -1.26 -1.68 14.86
C ASN A 32 -0.75 -2.98 15.54
N HIS A 33 -1.54 -4.06 15.51
CA HIS A 33 -1.20 -5.35 16.12
C HIS A 33 -0.80 -6.43 15.10
N LEU A 34 -0.61 -6.05 13.84
CA LEU A 34 -0.29 -6.98 12.76
C LEU A 34 1.16 -6.85 12.30
N THR A 35 1.74 -7.97 11.90
CA THR A 35 2.99 -8.00 11.14
C THR A 35 2.69 -8.50 9.74
N ALA A 36 3.07 -7.73 8.72
CA ALA A 36 2.82 -8.04 7.32
C ALA A 36 4.14 -8.28 6.57
N ILE A 37 4.30 -9.46 5.99
CA ILE A 37 5.43 -9.77 5.11
C ILE A 37 4.99 -9.52 3.67
N ILE A 38 5.67 -8.59 2.99
CA ILE A 38 5.37 -8.23 1.61
C ILE A 38 6.49 -8.71 0.69
N THR A 39 6.20 -9.75 -0.09
CA THR A 39 7.08 -10.24 -1.16
C THR A 39 6.99 -9.32 -2.37
N GLY A 40 8.13 -8.89 -2.89
CA GLY A 40 8.14 -7.92 -3.99
C GLY A 40 7.77 -6.49 -3.56
N GLY A 41 7.91 -6.17 -2.27
CA GLY A 41 7.60 -4.85 -1.72
C GLY A 41 8.55 -3.73 -2.13
N THR A 42 9.44 -3.96 -3.11
CA THR A 42 10.41 -2.96 -3.59
C THR A 42 9.92 -2.15 -4.79
N GLY A 43 8.70 -2.38 -5.27
CA GLY A 43 8.14 -1.62 -6.38
C GLY A 43 6.67 -1.94 -6.66
N GLY A 44 6.07 -1.13 -7.54
CA GLY A 44 4.69 -1.30 -8.00
C GLY A 44 3.68 -1.45 -6.86
N ILE A 45 2.74 -2.38 -7.02
CA ILE A 45 1.67 -2.64 -6.04
C ILE A 45 2.24 -3.13 -4.71
N GLY A 46 3.35 -3.88 -4.72
CA GLY A 46 3.97 -4.37 -3.49
C GLY A 46 4.49 -3.23 -2.61
N LEU A 47 5.17 -2.24 -3.22
CA LEU A 47 5.63 -1.05 -2.51
C LEU A 47 4.45 -0.25 -1.94
N GLU A 48 3.41 -0.06 -2.74
CA GLU A 48 2.21 0.66 -2.32
C GLU A 48 1.47 -0.05 -1.17
N THR A 49 1.42 -1.37 -1.23
CA THR A 49 0.85 -2.21 -0.16
C THR A 49 1.67 -2.08 1.13
N ALA A 50 3.00 -2.13 1.03
CA ALA A 50 3.89 -1.94 2.17
C ALA A 50 3.72 -0.54 2.79
N ARG A 51 3.63 0.50 1.96
CA ARG A 51 3.42 1.88 2.38
C ARG A 51 2.11 2.04 3.15
N VAL A 52 1.00 1.59 2.58
CA VAL A 52 -0.32 1.80 3.21
C VAL A 52 -0.46 0.99 4.50
N LEU A 53 0.03 -0.25 4.54
CA LEU A 53 -0.04 -1.06 5.76
C LEU A 53 0.82 -0.48 6.88
N ALA A 54 2.01 0.03 6.55
CA ALA A 54 2.84 0.76 7.50
C ALA A 54 2.14 2.05 8.00
N MET A 55 1.41 2.76 7.14
CA MET A 55 0.57 3.90 7.54
C MET A 55 -0.60 3.49 8.47
N LYS A 56 -1.12 2.26 8.33
CA LYS A 56 -2.14 1.70 9.24
C LYS A 56 -1.56 1.09 10.52
N GLY A 57 -0.26 1.25 10.77
CA GLY A 57 0.41 0.83 12.00
C GLY A 57 0.95 -0.60 11.98
N ALA A 58 0.84 -1.32 10.85
CA ALA A 58 1.43 -2.65 10.75
C ALA A 58 2.96 -2.58 10.86
N HIS A 59 3.56 -3.60 11.47
CA HIS A 59 4.99 -3.87 11.35
C HIS A 59 5.24 -4.54 9.99
N VAL A 60 5.93 -3.86 9.08
CA VAL A 60 6.05 -4.29 7.68
C VAL A 60 7.45 -4.86 7.41
N ILE A 61 7.48 -6.10 6.93
CA ILE A 61 8.71 -6.77 6.51
C ILE A 61 8.73 -6.84 4.98
N ILE A 62 9.64 -6.09 4.36
CA ILE A 62 9.83 -6.10 2.90
C ILE A 62 10.77 -7.24 2.52
N ALA A 63 10.24 -8.27 1.87
CA ALA A 63 11.05 -9.35 1.31
C ALA A 63 11.56 -8.94 -0.09
N ALA A 64 12.87 -8.72 -0.18
CA ALA A 64 13.55 -8.22 -1.36
C ALA A 64 14.72 -9.14 -1.77
N ARG A 65 14.90 -9.33 -3.09
CA ARG A 65 16.09 -10.01 -3.63
C ARG A 65 17.35 -9.15 -3.57
N ASN A 66 17.18 -7.83 -3.68
CA ASN A 66 18.25 -6.84 -3.60
C ASN A 66 18.05 -6.00 -2.33
N THR A 67 19.03 -6.08 -1.42
CA THR A 67 18.99 -5.39 -0.12
C THR A 67 19.03 -3.87 -0.26
N LYS A 68 19.71 -3.31 -1.27
CA LYS A 68 19.72 -1.86 -1.55
C LYS A 68 18.32 -1.36 -1.90
N ALA A 69 17.65 -2.02 -2.83
CA ALA A 69 16.28 -1.67 -3.22
C ALA A 69 15.28 -1.83 -2.05
N GLY A 70 15.47 -2.85 -1.21
CA GLY A 70 14.70 -3.03 0.02
C GLY A 70 14.89 -1.87 1.00
N ASN A 71 16.14 -1.43 1.21
CA ASN A 71 16.45 -0.30 2.07
C ASN A 71 15.89 1.03 1.53
N GLU A 72 16.02 1.29 0.22
CA GLU A 72 15.45 2.49 -0.42
C GLU A 72 13.93 2.55 -0.23
N SER A 73 13.24 1.40 -0.38
CA SER A 73 11.79 1.29 -0.17
C SER A 73 11.40 1.56 1.29
N LYS A 74 12.13 0.98 2.24
CA LYS A 74 11.96 1.21 3.68
C LYS A 74 12.16 2.68 4.03
N ASP A 75 13.22 3.31 3.51
CA ASP A 75 13.55 4.70 3.81
C ASP A 75 12.50 5.65 3.23
N MET A 76 12.02 5.38 2.01
CA MET A 76 10.89 6.11 1.41
C MET A 76 9.64 6.03 2.29
N ILE A 77 9.26 4.82 2.74
CA ILE A 77 8.07 4.64 3.59
C ILE A 77 8.24 5.39 4.92
N ARG A 78 9.44 5.36 5.52
CA ARG A 78 9.72 6.10 6.76
C ARG A 78 9.73 7.62 6.60
N GLN A 79 10.11 8.13 5.43
CA GLN A 79 10.00 9.56 5.14
C GLN A 79 8.53 10.00 5.09
N MET A 80 7.64 9.16 4.56
CA MET A 80 6.20 9.45 4.50
C MET A 80 5.49 9.23 5.83
N ASN A 81 5.90 8.22 6.60
CA ASN A 81 5.41 7.94 7.94
C ASN A 81 6.59 7.65 8.87
N PRO A 82 7.06 8.65 9.66
CA PRO A 82 8.17 8.46 10.60
C PRO A 82 7.94 7.37 11.66
N ASN A 83 6.67 7.04 11.93
CA ASN A 83 6.29 5.99 12.89
C ASN A 83 6.20 4.60 12.24
N ALA A 84 6.45 4.46 10.94
CA ALA A 84 6.44 3.18 10.24
C ALA A 84 7.50 2.23 10.81
N ARG A 85 7.06 1.01 11.15
CA ARG A 85 7.88 -0.02 11.76
C ARG A 85 8.25 -1.09 10.75
#